data_AF-A0A0G1WQM3-F1
#
_entry.id   AF-A0A0G1WQM3-F1
#
_cell.length_a   1.000
_cell.length_b   1.000
_cell.length_c   1.000
_cell.angle_alpha   90.00
_cell.angle_beta   90.00
_cell.angle_gamma   90.00
#
_symmetry.space_group_name_H-M   'P 1'
#
loop_
_entity.id
_entity.type
_entity.pdbx_description
1 polymer ?
#
loop_
_entity_poly.entity_id
_entity_poly.type
_entity_poly.pdbx_seq_one_letter_code
_entity_poly.pdbx_strand_id
1 'polypeptide(L)' 'MSDYAHKTEEELHKLVTGNHAKLQAFRFAMAGSKQKNVKEGKKLRKETARLLTELHKRNTESRNSNIGK' A
#
# COMPACT_ATOMS: atom_id res chain seq x y z
N MET A 1 10.34 3.84 10.54
CA MET A 1 10.09 2.39 10.54
C MET A 1 8.85 2.10 9.70
N SER A 2 8.90 1.12 8.80
CA SER A 2 7.69 0.64 8.11
C SER A 2 6.90 -0.23 9.08
N ASP A 3 5.72 0.23 9.50
CA ASP A 3 4.80 -0.52 10.40
C ASP A 3 4.34 -1.87 9.84
N TYR A 4 4.77 -2.22 8.62
CA TYR A 4 4.36 -3.38 7.84
C TYR A 4 5.38 -4.53 7.84
N ALA A 5 6.52 -4.37 8.52
CA ALA A 5 7.57 -5.40 8.58
C ALA A 5 7.07 -6.73 9.18
N HIS A 6 6.13 -6.67 10.13
CA HIS A 6 5.58 -7.86 10.81
C HIS A 6 4.49 -8.60 10.02
N LYS A 7 4.06 -8.09 8.86
CA LYS A 7 2.97 -8.69 8.08
C LYS A 7 3.48 -9.75 7.11
N THR A 8 2.67 -10.76 6.85
CA THR A 8 2.99 -11.75 5.82
C THR A 8 2.86 -11.13 4.42
N GLU A 9 3.48 -11.74 3.42
CA GLU A 9 3.40 -11.24 2.04
C GLU A 9 1.95 -11.25 1.52
N GLU A 10 1.19 -12.30 1.83
CA GLU A 10 -0.24 -12.39 1.50
C GLU A 10 -1.06 -11.27 2.14
N GLU A 11 -0.78 -10.94 3.40
CA GLU A 11 -1.44 -9.83 4.08
C GLU A 11 -1.09 -8.49 3.44
N LEU A 12 0.17 -8.29 3.03
CA LEU A 12 0.57 -7.08 2.31
C LEU A 12 -0.20 -6.96 0.99
N HIS A 13 -0.34 -8.04 0.23
CA HIS A 13 -1.12 -8.03 -1.01
C HIS A 13 -2.60 -7.70 -0.76
N LYS A 14 -3.22 -8.31 0.27
CA LYS A 14 -4.61 -8.02 0.67
C LYS A 14 -4.79 -6.56 1.10
N LEU A 15 -3.82 -6.00 1.80
CA LEU A 15 -3.86 -4.59 2.22
C LEU A 15 -3.70 -3.63 1.04
N VAL A 16 -2.83 -3.96 0.09
CA VAL A 16 -2.65 -3.16 -1.13
C VAL A 16 -3.95 -3.12 -1.93
N THR A 17 -4.56 -4.27 -2.21
CA THR A 17 -5.83 -4.32 -2.97
C THR A 17 -6.96 -3.60 -2.24
N GLY A 18 -7.09 -3.79 -0.92
CA GLY A 18 -8.05 -3.09 -0.09
C GLY A 18 -7.85 -1.56 -0.10
N ASN A 19 -6.60 -1.09 -0.03
CA ASN A 19 -6.30 0.35 -0.08
C ASN A 19 -6.54 0.95 -1.47
N HIS A 20 -6.28 0.21 -2.55
CA HIS A 20 -6.63 0.65 -3.90
C HIS A 20 -8.15 0.79 -4.08
N ALA A 21 -8.93 -0.18 -3.60
CA ALA A 21 -10.39 -0.12 -3.64
C ALA A 21 -10.93 1.08 -2.84
N LYS A 22 -10.39 1.31 -1.63
CA LYS A 22 -10.73 2.49 -0.82
C LYS A 22 -10.37 3.80 -1.52
N LEU A 23 -9.19 3.87 -2.16
CA LEU A 23 -8.77 5.05 -2.89
C LEU A 23 -9.68 5.32 -4.11
N GLN A 24 -10.10 4.28 -4.82
CA GLN A 24 -11.06 4.40 -5.91
C GLN A 24 -12.42 4.90 -5.41
N ALA A 25 -12.97 4.30 -4.34
CA ALA A 25 -14.21 4.75 -3.72
C ALA A 25 -14.09 6.20 -3.23
N PHE A 26 -12.96 6.58 -2.65
CA PHE A 26 -12.67 7.97 -2.26
C PHE A 26 -12.69 8.92 -3.46
N ARG A 27 -12.07 8.54 -4.59
CA ARG A 27 -12.08 9.36 -5.82
C ARG A 27 -13.50 9.56 -6.36
N PHE A 28 -14.33 8.52 -6.37
CA PHE A 28 -15.73 8.65 -6.76
C PHE A 28 -16.54 9.52 -5.79
N ALA A 29 -16.36 9.34 -4.48
CA ALA A 29 -17.04 10.15 -3.47
C ALA A 29 -16.62 11.63 -3.50
N MET A 30 -15.35 11.91 -3.82
CA MET A 30 -14.83 13.26 -4.04
C MET A 30 -15.42 13.93 -5.29
N ALA A 31 -15.56 13.19 -6.39
CA ALA A 31 -16.14 13.70 -7.63
C ALA A 31 -17.60 14.17 -7.43
N GLY A 32 -18.37 13.47 -6.58
CA GLY A 32 -19.72 13.88 -6.20
C GLY A 32 -19.80 14.84 -5.01
N SER A 33 -18.68 15.46 -4.60
CA SER A 33 -18.59 16.38 -3.43
C SER A 33 -19.13 15.82 -2.11
N LYS A 34 -19.33 14.49 -2.01
CA LYS A 34 -19.87 13.80 -0.83
C LYS A 34 -18.83 13.68 0.29
N GLN A 35 -17.56 13.63 -0.08
CA GLN A 35 -16.46 13.44 0.85
C GLN A 35 -15.92 14.77 1.36
N LYS A 36 -16.04 15.00 2.68
CA LYS A 36 -15.53 16.21 3.36
C LYS A 36 -14.09 16.04 3.85
N ASN A 37 -13.65 14.80 4.09
CA ASN A 37 -12.32 14.53 4.63
C ASN A 37 -11.26 14.32 3.53
N VAL A 38 -10.78 15.41 2.94
CA VAL A 38 -9.71 15.38 1.93
C VAL A 38 -8.38 14.77 2.41
N LYS A 39 -8.11 14.78 3.72
CA LYS A 39 -6.87 14.21 4.29
C LYS A 39 -6.83 12.68 4.17
N GLU A 40 -7.99 12.03 4.13
CA GLU A 40 -8.11 10.59 3.99
C GLU A 40 -7.45 10.09 2.69
N GLY A 41 -7.68 10.77 1.57
CA GLY A 41 -7.06 10.42 0.29
C GLY A 41 -5.54 10.55 0.29
N LYS A 42 -4.97 11.50 1.04
CA LYS A 42 -3.51 11.61 1.22
C LYS A 42 -2.97 10.46 2.07
N LYS A 43 -3.70 10.08 3.13
CA LYS A 43 -3.35 8.95 4.00
C LYS A 43 -3.34 7.64 3.22
N LEU A 44 -4.42 7.34 2.48
CA LEU A 44 -4.53 6.12 1.66
C LEU A 44 -3.38 6.00 0.65
N ARG A 45 -3.04 7.07 -0.07
CA ARG A 45 -1.90 7.08 -1.00
C ARG A 45 -0.58 6.77 -0.31
N LYS A 46 -0.34 7.36 0.88
CA LYS A 46 0.88 7.14 1.65
C LYS A 46 0.98 5.70 2.16
N GLU A 47 -0.13 5.14 2.63
CA GLU A 47 -0.20 3.76 3.10
C GLU A 47 0.05 2.77 1.95
N THR A 48 -0.60 2.95 0.79
CA THR A 48 -0.33 2.14 -0.40
C THR A 48 1.15 2.20 -0.81
N ALA A 49 1.75 3.39 -0.85
CA ALA A 49 3.16 3.54 -1.21
C ALA A 49 4.10 2.80 -0.24
N ARG A 50 3.83 2.86 1.07
CA ARG A 50 4.60 2.14 2.09
C ARG A 50 4.48 0.63 1.95
N LEU A 51 3.28 0.11 1.70
CA LEU A 51 3.06 -1.32 1.46
C LEU A 51 3.80 -1.82 0.23
N LEU A 52 3.75 -1.08 -0.88
CA LEU A 52 4.47 -1.42 -2.11
C LEU A 52 5.99 -1.37 -1.91
N THR A 53 6.48 -0.41 -1.13
CA THR A 53 7.91 -0.30 -0.78
C THR A 53 8.38 -1.53 -0.01
N GLU A 54 7.58 -2.01 0.96
CA GLU A 54 7.90 -3.21 1.73
C GLU A 54 7.93 -4.47 0.84
N LEU A 55 6.95 -4.63 -0.05
CA LEU A 55 6.94 -5.72 -1.03
C LEU A 55 8.17 -5.67 -1.96
N HIS A 56 8.52 -4.49 -2.45
CA HIS A 56 9.69 -4.32 -3.29
C HIS A 56 10.97 -4.65 -2.54
N LYS A 57 11.11 -4.20 -1.28
CA LYS A 57 12.25 -4.50 -0.43
C LYS A 57 12.45 -6.01 -0.27
N ARG A 58 11.39 -6.76 0.04
CA ARG A 58 11.43 -8.23 0.15
C ARG A 58 11.84 -8.89 -1.17
N ASN A 59 11.33 -8.39 -2.30
CA ASN A 59 11.71 -8.89 -3.63
C ASN A 59 13.20 -8.63 -3.94
N THR A 60 13.73 -7.47 -3.56
CA THR A 60 15.15 -7.16 -3.74
C THR A 60 16.05 -8.01 -2.84
N GLU A 61 15.64 -8.26 -1.60
CA GLU A 61 16.37 -9.13 -0.66
C GLU A 61 16.42 -10.58 -1.16
N SER A 62 15.31 -11.12 -1.66
CA SER A 62 15.27 -12.47 -2.23
C SER A 62 16.05 -12.61 -3.54
N ARG A 63 16.12 -11.54 -4.35
CA ARG A 63 16.98 -11.50 -5.54
C ARG A 63 18.46 -11.51 -5.18
N ASN A 64 18.87 -10.70 -4.21
CA ASN A 64 20.26 -10.57 -3.82
C ASN A 64 20.83 -11.85 -3.20
N SER A 65 20.02 -12.61 -2.46
CA SER A 65 20.45 -13.91 -1.90
C SER A 65 20.69 -14.99 -2.96
N ASN A 66 20.06 -14.86 -4.13
CA ASN A 66 20.25 -15.79 -5.25
C ASN A 66 21.44 -15.44 -6.14
N ILE A 67 21.92 -14.20 -6.13
CA ILE A 67 23.09 -13.75 -6.91
C ILE A 67 24.42 -14.17 -6.25
N GLY A 68 24.41 -14.39 -4.93
CA GLY A 68 25.57 -14.82 -4.16
C GLY A 68 25.72 -16.34 -3.97
N LYS A 69 24.94 -17.16 -4.70
CA LYS A 69 25.04 -18.63 -4.70
C LYS A 69 25.56 -19.15 -6.03
#